data_AF-A0A7K0KVQ7-F1
#
_entry.id   AF-A0A7K0KVQ7-F1
#
_cell.length_a   1.000
_cell.length_b   1.000
_cell.length_c   1.000
_cell.angle_alpha   90.00
_cell.angle_beta   90.00
_cell.angle_gamma   90.00
#
_symmetry.space_group_name_H-M   'P 1'
#
loop_
_entity.id
_entity.type
_entity.pdbx_description
1 polymer ?
#
loop_
_entity_poly.entity_id
_entity_poly.type
_entity_poly.pdbx_seq_one_letter_code
_entity_poly.pdbx_strand_id
1 'polypeptide(L)' 'ASRETVNKALADFAGRGWLRLDGRSVVINDVERLSKRGR' A
#
# COMPACT_ATOMS: atom_id res chain seq x y z
N ALA A 1 -2.49 4.09 14.78
CA ALA A 1 -2.20 2.79 14.14
C ALA A 1 -0.77 2.41 14.45
N SER A 2 -0.51 1.13 14.72
CA SER A 2 0.84 0.64 15.04
C SER A 2 1.65 0.41 13.76
N ARG A 3 3.00 0.46 13.87
CA ARG A 3 3.92 0.15 12.75
C ARG A 3 3.61 -1.20 12.10
N GLU A 4 3.33 -2.23 12.89
CA GLU A 4 2.96 -3.55 12.40
C GLU A 4 1.67 -3.54 11.57
N THR A 5 0.64 -2.82 12.04
CA THR A 5 -0.63 -2.69 11.32
C THR A 5 -0.42 -1.98 9.98
N VAL A 6 0.44 -0.95 9.95
CA VAL A 6 0.78 -0.22 8.72
C VAL A 6 1.55 -1.12 7.75
N ASN A 7 2.60 -1.82 8.21
CA ASN A 7 3.38 -2.74 7.37
C ASN A 7 2.52 -3.88 6.82
N LYS A 8 1.58 -4.40 7.61
CA LYS A 8 0.64 -5.43 7.15
C LYS A 8 -0.26 -4.91 6.03
N ALA A 9 -0.76 -3.68 6.14
CA ALA A 9 -1.56 -3.06 5.10
C ALA A 9 -0.75 -2.78 3.82
N LEU A 10 0.48 -2.26 3.97
CA LEU A 10 1.38 -2.03 2.84
C LEU A 10 1.74 -3.32 2.11
N ALA A 11 1.97 -4.42 2.83
CA ALA A 11 2.22 -5.73 2.26
C ALA A 11 1.00 -6.27 1.49
N ASP A 12 -0.22 -6.10 2.03
CA ASP A 12 -1.46 -6.49 1.34
C ASP A 12 -1.67 -5.68 0.05
N PHE A 13 -1.43 -4.37 0.07
CA PHE A 13 -1.54 -3.53 -1.12
C PHE A 13 -0.49 -3.86 -2.18
N ALA A 14 0.73 -4.21 -1.74
CA ALA A 14 1.78 -4.68 -2.63
C ALA A 14 1.45 -6.05 -3.25
N GLY A 15 0.93 -7.00 -2.46
CA GLY A 15 0.50 -8.32 -2.93
C GLY A 15 -0.67 -8.25 -3.93
N ARG A 16 -1.50 -7.20 -3.84
CA ARG A 16 -2.58 -6.91 -4.80
C ARG A 16 -2.13 -6.13 -6.03
N GLY A 17 -0.86 -5.73 -6.08
CA GLY A 17 -0.29 -4.94 -7.18
C GLY A 17 -0.68 -3.46 -7.19
N TRP A 18 -1.35 -2.96 -6.15
CA TRP A 18 -1.82 -1.57 -6.09
C TRP A 18 -0.66 -0.57 -5.91
N LEU A 19 0.42 -1.02 -5.27
CA LEU A 19 1.65 -0.28 -5.09
C LEU A 19 2.85 -1.22 -5.07
N ARG A 20 4.06 -0.67 -5.14
CA ARG A 20 5.33 -1.37 -4.94
C ARG A 20 6.14 -0.63 -3.89
N LEU A 21 6.80 -1.39 -3.02
CA LEU A 21 7.78 -0.86 -2.08
C LEU A 21 9.16 -0.91 -2.73
N ASP A 22 9.88 0.22 -2.73
CA ASP A 22 11.24 0.36 -3.24
C ASP A 22 12.13 0.93 -2.13
N GLY A 23 12.60 0.05 -1.24
CA GLY A 23 13.41 0.44 -0.08
C GLY A 23 12.70 1.44 0.84
N ARG A 24 13.05 2.73 0.73
CA ARG A 24 12.46 3.84 1.50
C ARG A 24 11.38 4.61 0.75
N SER A 25 11.04 4.18 -0.47
CA SER A 25 10.08 4.82 -1.34
C SER A 25 8.93 3.88 -1.67
N VAL A 26 7.79 4.45 -2.07
CA VAL A 26 6.59 3.71 -2.47
C VAL A 26 6.16 4.20 -3.84
N VAL A 27 6.03 3.29 -4.79
CA VAL A 27 5.51 3.56 -6.13
C VAL A 27 4.06 3.13 -6.16
N ILE A 28 3.16 4.04 -6.52
CA ILE A 28 1.73 3.74 -6.63
C ILE A 28 1.44 3.33 -8.06
N ASN A 29 0.87 2.14 -8.25
CA ASN A 29 0.49 1.64 -9.57
C ASN A 29 -0.99 1.89 -9.87
N ASP A 30 -1.85 1.85 -8.85
CA ASP A 30 -3.30 1.97 -9.00
C ASP A 30 -3.90 2.90 -7.93
N VAL A 31 -3.91 4.20 -8.27
CA VAL A 31 -4.39 5.27 -7.38
C VAL A 31 -5.90 5.19 -7.11
N GLU A 32 -6.66 4.78 -8.12
CA GLU A 32 -8.13 4.66 -8.06
C GLU A 32 -8.56 3.61 -7.03
N ARG A 33 -7.90 2.44 -7.02
CA ARG A 33 -8.18 1.37 -6.06
C ARG A 33 -7.80 1.76 -4.63
N LEU A 34 -6.66 2.42 -4.44
CA LEU A 34 -6.23 2.92 -3.13
C LEU A 34 -7.19 3.98 -2.59
N SER A 35 -7.60 4.93 -3.44
CA SER A 35 -8.54 6.00 -3.08
C SER A 35 -9.90 5.45 -2.65
N LYS A 36 -10.42 4.42 -3.35
CA LYS A 36 -11.67 3.74 -2.96
C LYS A 36 -11.57 2.98 -1.63
N ARG A 37 -10.38 2.51 -1.24
CA ARG A 37 -10.15 1.79 0.03
C ARG A 37 -9.91 2.73 1.20
N GLY A 38 -9.40 3.92 0.96
CA GLY A 38 -9.15 4.95 1.98
C GLY A 38 -10.40 5.76 2.37
N ARG A 39 -11.52 5.53 1.68
CA ARG A 39 -12.85 6.04 2.06
C ARG A 39 -13.54 5.10 3.05
#